data_AF-R6WNJ6-F1
#
_entry.id   AF-R6WNJ6-F1
#
_cell.length_a   1.000
_cell.length_b   1.000
_cell.length_c   1.000
_cell.angle_alpha   90.00
_cell.angle_beta   90.00
_cell.angle_gamma   90.00
#
_symmetry.space_group_name_H-M   'P 1'
#
loop_
_entity.id
_entity.type
_entity.pdbx_description
1 polymer ?
#
loop_
_entity_poly.entity_id
_entity_poly.type
_entity_poly.pdbx_seq_one_letter_code
_entity_poly.pdbx_strand_id
1 'polypeptide(L)' 'MFIKDGIAYAGDASPALKICGVRPLADWKLWVRFNTGEAKIYDFKPILNYPAFKPLLDEELFK' A
#
# COMPACT_ATOMS: atom_id res chain seq x y z
N MET A 1 -13.81 -1.32 -24.26
CA MET A 1 -12.68 -0.60 -24.91
C MET A 1 -12.62 0.82 -24.37
N PHE A 2 -11.44 1.31 -23.97
CA PHE A 2 -11.24 2.71 -23.55
C PHE A 2 -9.92 3.26 -24.09
N ILE A 3 -9.81 4.59 -24.16
CA ILE A 3 -8.57 5.29 -24.55
C ILE A 3 -8.00 5.99 -23.32
N LYS A 4 -6.72 5.77 -23.05
CA LYS A 4 -5.99 6.46 -21.98
C LYS A 4 -4.63 6.88 -22.52
N ASP A 5 -4.29 8.16 -22.35
CA ASP A 5 -3.05 8.77 -22.83
C ASP A 5 -2.76 8.50 -24.33
N GLY A 6 -3.83 8.46 -25.16
CA GLY A 6 -3.74 8.18 -26.60
C GLY A 6 -3.63 6.70 -26.99
N ILE A 7 -3.58 5.79 -26.03
CA ILE A 7 -3.48 4.34 -26.25
C ILE A 7 -4.85 3.69 -26.10
N ALA A 8 -5.23 2.85 -27.06
CA ALA A 8 -6.48 2.11 -27.06
C ALA A 8 -6.33 0.74 -26.36
N TYR A 9 -7.20 0.46 -25.39
CA TYR A 9 -7.25 -0.78 -24.62
C TYR A 9 -8.54 -1.55 -24.93
N ALA A 10 -8.44 -2.85 -25.20
CA ALA A 10 -9.59 -3.66 -25.62
C ALA A 10 -10.68 -3.81 -24.54
N GLY A 11 -10.30 -3.88 -23.26
CA GLY A 11 -11.23 -4.07 -22.13
C GLY A 11 -11.93 -2.81 -21.65
N ASP A 12 -12.63 -2.91 -20.51
CA ASP A 12 -13.18 -1.76 -19.78
C ASP A 12 -12.13 -1.11 -18.88
N ALA A 13 -12.30 0.19 -18.62
CA ALA A 13 -11.43 0.92 -17.71
C ALA A 13 -11.65 0.42 -16.29
N SER A 14 -10.74 -0.40 -15.78
CA SER A 14 -10.71 -0.74 -14.37
C SER A 14 -10.23 0.48 -13.57
N PRO A 15 -10.88 0.83 -12.45
CA PRO A 15 -10.40 1.90 -11.59
C PRO A 15 -8.98 1.58 -11.13
N ALA A 16 -8.12 2.61 -11.08
CA ALA A 16 -6.76 2.44 -10.59
C ALA A 16 -6.77 1.83 -9.18
N LEU A 17 -5.86 0.87 -8.93
CA LEU A 17 -5.67 0.31 -7.60
C LEU A 17 -5.21 1.41 -6.65
N LYS A 18 -5.94 1.58 -5.56
CA LYS A 18 -5.66 2.60 -4.55
C LYS A 18 -5.67 1.98 -3.18
N ILE A 19 -4.78 2.44 -2.32
CA ILE A 19 -4.85 2.18 -0.88
C ILE A 19 -5.93 3.11 -0.32
N CYS A 20 -6.93 2.53 0.33
CA CYS A 20 -8.04 3.25 0.95
C CYS A 20 -8.05 3.15 2.49
N GLY A 21 -7.16 2.34 3.07
CA GLY A 21 -6.98 2.26 4.51
C GLY A 21 -5.63 1.66 4.86
N VAL A 22 -5.01 2.18 5.92
CA VAL A 22 -3.78 1.66 6.51
C VAL A 22 -3.95 1.65 8.02
N ARG A 23 -3.53 0.56 8.65
CA ARG A 23 -3.44 0.47 10.11
C ARG A 23 -2.14 -0.22 10.50
N PRO A 24 -1.35 0.36 11.40
CA PRO A 24 -0.21 -0.33 11.98
C PRO A 24 -0.66 -1.45 12.90
N LEU A 25 0.10 -2.54 12.87
CA LEU A 25 -0.05 -3.71 13.71
C LEU A 25 1.24 -3.91 14.51
N ALA A 26 1.17 -4.76 15.54
CA ALA A 26 2.35 -5.22 16.24
C ALA A 26 3.36 -5.86 15.26
N ASP A 27 4.63 -5.91 15.68
CA ASP A 27 5.71 -6.53 14.92
C ASP A 27 6.04 -5.80 13.60
N TRP A 28 5.87 -4.46 13.58
CA TRP A 28 6.09 -3.59 12.41
C TRP A 28 5.35 -4.08 11.15
N LYS A 29 4.10 -4.52 11.33
CA LYS A 29 3.24 -4.95 10.22
C LYS A 29 2.23 -3.87 9.88
N LEU A 30 1.87 -3.77 8.61
CA LEU A 30 0.81 -2.88 8.15
C LEU A 30 -0.34 -3.72 7.61
N TRP A 31 -1.53 -3.47 8.14
CA TRP A 31 -2.76 -3.86 7.47
C TRP A 31 -3.09 -2.80 6.42
N VAL A 32 -3.16 -3.21 5.16
CA VAL A 32 -3.41 -2.31 4.02
C VAL A 32 -4.67 -2.77 3.30
N ARG A 33 -5.64 -1.88 3.15
CA ARG A 33 -6.89 -2.13 2.42
C ARG A 33 -6.89 -1.39 1.09
N PHE A 34 -7.37 -2.07 0.06
CA PHE A 34 -7.49 -1.55 -1.29
C PHE A 34 -8.94 -1.20 -1.64
N ASN A 35 -9.10 -0.32 -2.63
CA ASN A 35 -10.40 0.04 -3.19
C ASN A 35 -11.13 -1.14 -3.88
N THR A 36 -10.45 -2.26 -4.12
CA THR A 36 -11.05 -3.53 -4.56
C THR A 36 -11.80 -4.27 -3.44
N GLY A 37 -11.64 -3.83 -2.18
CA GLY A 37 -12.17 -4.51 -1.00
C GLY A 37 -11.18 -5.50 -0.37
N GLU A 38 -10.11 -5.87 -1.08
CA GLU A 38 -9.05 -6.73 -0.57
C GLU A 38 -8.25 -6.04 0.54
N ALA A 39 -7.74 -6.84 1.47
CA ALA A 39 -6.80 -6.39 2.48
C ALA A 39 -5.62 -7.34 2.57
N LYS A 40 -4.43 -6.81 2.84
CA LYS A 40 -3.18 -7.57 2.98
C LYS A 40 -2.40 -7.11 4.20
N ILE A 41 -1.60 -8.01 4.74
CA ILE A 41 -0.59 -7.71 5.76
C ILE A 41 0.76 -7.56 5.04
N TYR A 42 1.39 -6.41 5.23
CA TYR A 42 2.73 -6.13 4.75
C TYR A 42 3.71 -6.12 5.92
N ASP A 43 4.80 -6.86 5.79
CA ASP A 43 5.91 -6.83 6.76
C ASP A 43 6.83 -5.65 6.43
N PHE A 44 6.88 -4.66 7.32
CA PHE A 44 7.66 -3.45 7.12
C PHE A 44 9.12 -3.61 7.58
N LYS A 45 9.46 -4.68 8.31
CA LYS A 45 10.81 -4.92 8.84
C LYS A 45 11.94 -4.87 7.79
N PRO A 46 11.78 -5.43 6.57
CA PRO A 46 12.86 -5.44 5.60
C PRO A 46 13.37 -4.05 5.20
N ILE A 47 12.53 -3.02 5.37
CA ILE A 47 12.85 -1.65 4.95
C ILE A 47 13.16 -0.69 6.11
N LEU A 48 12.95 -1.11 7.37
CA LEU A 48 13.24 -0.30 8.57
C LEU A 48 14.71 0.13 8.67
N ASN A 49 15.63 -0.63 8.06
CA ASN A 49 17.05 -0.31 8.07
C ASN A 49 17.42 0.83 7.10
N TYR A 50 16.54 1.25 6.20
CA TYR A 50 16.82 2.39 5.34
C TYR A 50 16.77 3.70 6.12
N PRO A 51 17.65 4.67 5.82
CA PRO A 51 17.74 5.92 6.58
C PRO A 51 16.41 6.67 6.72
N ALA A 52 15.57 6.64 5.68
CA ALA A 52 14.25 7.29 5.68
C ALA A 52 13.25 6.66 6.65
N PHE A 53 13.40 5.37 6.98
CA PHE A 53 12.47 4.61 7.83
C PHE A 53 13.05 4.27 9.20
N LYS A 54 14.33 4.59 9.44
CA LYS A 54 15.02 4.34 10.70
C LYS A 54 14.30 4.90 11.95
N PRO A 55 13.64 6.09 11.90
CA PRO A 55 12.86 6.57 13.04
C PRO A 55 11.70 5.64 13.42
N LEU A 56 11.13 4.92 12.44
CA LEU A 56 10.00 4.00 12.65
C LEU A 56 10.39 2.70 13.37
N LEU A 57 11.66 2.52 13.74
CA LEU A 57 12.08 1.49 14.70
C LEU A 57 11.51 1.76 16.10
N ASP A 58 11.17 3.01 16.42
CA ASP A 58 10.39 3.32 17.60
C ASP A 58 8.94 2.84 17.39
N GLU A 59 8.51 1.89 18.21
CA GLU A 59 7.18 1.28 18.10
C GLU A 59 6.06 2.26 18.45
N GLU A 60 6.30 3.27 19.30
CA GLU A 60 5.32 4.32 19.58
C GLU A 60 5.12 5.23 18.37
N LEU A 61 6.21 5.53 17.64
CA LEU A 61 6.15 6.33 16.42
C LEU A 61 5.52 5.55 15.25
N PHE A 62 5.63 4.23 15.25
CA PHE A 62 5.07 3.36 14.21
C PHE A 62 3.55 3.17 14.33
N LYS A 63 2.99 3.31 15.54
CA LYS A 63 1.58 3.03 15.87
C LYS A 63 0.60 4.12 15.45
#